data_AF-A0A8S3KDC1-F1
#
_entry.id   AF-A0A8S3KDC1-F1
#
_cell.length_a   1.000
_cell.length_b   1.000
_cell.length_c   1.000
_cell.angle_alpha   90.00
_cell.angle_beta   90.00
_cell.angle_gamma   90.00
#
_symmetry.space_group_name_H-M   'P 1'
#
loop_
_entity.id
_entity.type
_entity.pdbx_description
1 polymer ?
#
loop_
_entity_poly.entity_id
_entity_poly.type
_entity_poly.pdbx_seq_one_letter_code
_entity_poly.pdbx_strand_id
1 'polypeptide(L)'
;NYLGTPISNDFDESFANKHNISTLIDSSLHWYQLDLETVLAELRSRELGGYRTSGKLNDWCISRQRYWGTPIPIIHCNHCGPVPVPMNELPIRLPSLENIKSSSKTGISPLANAHDWIKTQCPK
;
A
#
# COMPACT_ATOMS: atom_id res chain seq x y z
N ASN A 1 -5.40 9.91 -6.66
CA ASN A 1 -5.78 10.85 -7.73
C ASN A 1 -6.41 10.06 -8.86
N TYR A 2 -7.69 10.30 -9.13
CA TYR A 2 -8.48 9.67 -10.18
C TYR A 2 -9.08 10.79 -11.02
N LEU A 3 -8.94 10.72 -12.34
CA LEU A 3 -9.59 11.65 -13.27
C LEU A 3 -10.81 10.95 -13.83
N GLY A 4 -12.01 11.41 -13.44
CA GLY A 4 -13.25 10.86 -13.95
C GLY A 4 -13.47 11.31 -15.41
N THR A 5 -13.80 10.36 -16.27
CA THR A 5 -14.09 10.59 -17.69
C THR A 5 -15.48 10.04 -18.03
N PRO A 6 -16.57 10.77 -17.70
CA PRO A 6 -17.95 10.32 -17.93
C PRO A 6 -18.28 9.92 -19.38
N ILE A 7 -17.54 10.44 -20.36
CA ILE A 7 -17.75 10.14 -21.79
C ILE A 7 -17.29 8.72 -22.15
N SER A 8 -16.30 8.18 -21.44
CA SER A 8 -15.65 6.90 -21.79
C SER A 8 -15.76 5.85 -20.69
N ASN A 9 -16.45 6.15 -19.59
CA ASN A 9 -16.54 5.27 -18.42
C ASN A 9 -17.93 5.38 -17.76
N ASP A 10 -18.70 4.28 -17.83
CA ASP A 10 -20.06 4.16 -17.31
C ASP A 10 -20.15 4.45 -15.80
N PHE A 11 -19.11 4.12 -15.03
CA PHE A 11 -19.07 4.43 -13.60
C PHE A 11 -19.01 5.93 -13.36
N ASP A 12 -18.17 6.63 -14.12
CA ASP A 12 -18.03 8.08 -14.02
C ASP A 12 -19.27 8.81 -14.51
N GLU A 13 -19.93 8.27 -15.55
CA GLU A 13 -21.21 8.77 -16.03
C GLU A 13 -22.30 8.65 -14.96
N SER A 14 -22.43 7.46 -14.37
CA SER A 14 -23.40 7.21 -13.30
C SER A 14 -23.15 8.12 -12.09
N PHE A 15 -21.87 8.30 -11.73
CA PHE A 15 -21.48 9.20 -10.64
C PHE A 15 -21.82 10.66 -10.97
N ALA A 16 -21.48 11.13 -12.17
CA ALA A 16 -21.76 12.50 -12.60
C ALA A 16 -23.27 12.79 -12.61
N ASN A 17 -24.07 11.88 -13.17
CA ASN A 17 -25.53 11.99 -13.22
C ASN A 17 -26.14 12.04 -11.82
N LYS A 18 -25.71 11.15 -10.92
CA LYS A 18 -26.19 11.11 -9.53
C LYS A 18 -25.93 12.41 -8.77
N HIS A 19 -24.80 13.06 -9.07
CA HIS A 19 -24.36 14.26 -8.37
C HIS A 19 -24.59 15.56 -9.16
N ASN A 20 -25.32 15.51 -10.28
CA ASN A 20 -25.60 16.63 -11.17
C ASN A 20 -24.32 17.39 -11.61
N ILE A 21 -23.24 16.66 -11.88
CA ILE A 21 -21.97 17.22 -12.36
C ILE A 21 -22.10 17.45 -13.86
N SER A 22 -21.88 18.70 -14.31
CA SER A 22 -21.91 19.04 -15.73
C SER A 22 -20.79 18.31 -16.49
N THR A 23 -21.17 17.59 -17.54
CA THR A 23 -20.23 16.94 -18.45
C THR A 23 -20.00 17.83 -19.68
N LEU A 24 -18.73 18.11 -20.01
CA LEU A 24 -18.37 18.83 -21.22
C LEU A 24 -18.22 17.83 -22.36
N ILE A 25 -19.30 17.56 -23.08
CA ILE A 25 -19.30 16.67 -24.24
C ILE A 25 -19.15 17.53 -25.49
N ASP A 26 -17.92 17.65 -25.99
CA ASP A 26 -17.67 18.22 -27.31
C ASP A 26 -17.64 17.09 -28.34
N SER A 27 -18.74 16.94 -29.10
CA SER A 27 -18.87 15.93 -30.15
C SER A 27 -17.98 16.19 -31.38
N SER A 28 -17.34 17.36 -31.47
CA SER A 28 -16.40 17.70 -32.53
C SER A 28 -14.96 17.24 -32.26
N LEU A 29 -14.65 16.83 -31.02
CA LEU A 29 -13.33 16.34 -30.62
C LEU A 29 -13.16 14.85 -30.98
N HIS A 30 -12.36 14.58 -32.01
CA HIS A 30 -12.00 13.22 -32.45
C HIS A 30 -10.89 12.60 -31.59
N TRP A 31 -11.11 12.48 -30.28
CA TRP A 31 -10.10 11.98 -29.32
C TRP A 31 -9.63 10.54 -29.60
N TYR A 32 -10.43 9.73 -30.32
CA TYR A 32 -10.11 8.35 -30.69
C TYR A 32 -9.02 8.22 -31.76
N GLN A 33 -8.54 9.33 -32.34
CA GLN A 33 -7.50 9.32 -33.38
C GLN A 33 -6.08 9.39 -32.81
N LEU A 34 -5.91 9.68 -31.51
CA LEU A 34 -4.61 9.80 -30.87
C LEU A 34 -4.26 8.49 -30.15
N ASP A 35 -3.04 7.99 -30.38
CA ASP A 35 -2.52 6.89 -29.58
C ASP A 35 -2.08 7.35 -28.18
N LEU A 36 -2.10 6.41 -27.23
CA LEU A 36 -1.76 6.68 -25.84
C LEU A 36 -0.33 7.21 -25.68
N GLU A 37 0.62 6.72 -26.48
CA GLU A 37 2.03 7.10 -26.36
C GLU A 37 2.26 8.56 -26.74
N THR A 38 1.56 9.05 -27.76
CA THR A 38 1.56 10.46 -28.18
C THR A 38 1.02 11.36 -27.08
N VAL A 39 -0.09 10.98 -26.45
CA VAL A 39 -0.67 11.73 -25.33
C VAL A 39 0.31 11.77 -24.14
N LEU A 40 0.91 10.63 -23.80
CA LEU A 40 1.88 10.56 -22.70
C LEU A 40 3.15 11.37 -23.00
N ALA A 41 3.62 11.40 -24.25
CA ALA A 41 4.77 12.19 -24.66
C ALA A 41 4.51 13.70 -24.53
N GLU A 42 3.32 14.16 -24.95
CA GLU A 42 2.93 15.56 -24.82
C GLU A 42 2.85 15.99 -23.34
N LEU A 43 2.24 15.16 -22.49
CA LEU A 43 2.16 15.42 -21.04
C LEU A 43 3.54 15.52 -20.39
N ARG A 44 4.50 14.67 -20.82
CA ARG A 44 5.89 14.73 -20.36
C ARG A 44 6.56 16.03 -20.80
N SER A 45 6.37 16.44 -22.07
CA SER A 45 6.97 17.67 -22.61
C SER A 45 6.52 18.94 -21.89
N ARG A 46 5.30 18.91 -21.33
CA ARG A 46 4.70 20.01 -20.56
C ARG A 46 4.91 19.90 -19.05
N GLU A 47 5.68 18.91 -18.59
CA GLU A 47 5.92 18.63 -17.16
C GLU A 47 4.62 18.35 -16.36
N LEU A 48 3.59 17.81 -17.00
CA LEU A 48 2.28 17.48 -16.39
C LEU A 48 2.17 16.00 -15.97
N GLY A 49 3.25 15.23 -16.08
CA GLY A 49 3.29 13.79 -15.80
C GLY A 49 3.48 12.95 -17.06
N GLY A 50 2.68 11.91 -17.25
CA GLY A 50 2.78 11.02 -18.43
C GLY A 50 3.60 9.74 -18.21
N TYR A 51 3.77 9.32 -16.96
CA TYR A 51 4.35 8.02 -16.61
C TYR A 51 3.24 6.98 -16.42
N ARG A 52 3.33 5.87 -17.15
CA ARG A 52 2.36 4.79 -17.04
C ARG A 52 2.52 4.09 -15.70
N THR A 53 1.44 4.01 -14.93
CA THR A 53 1.37 3.25 -13.69
C THR A 53 0.39 2.08 -13.85
N SER A 54 0.67 0.96 -13.17
CA SER A 54 -0.26 -0.16 -13.12
C SER A 54 -1.19 0.03 -11.93
N GLY A 55 -2.50 0.19 -12.17
CA GLY A 55 -3.49 0.25 -11.10
C GLY A 55 -3.87 -1.12 -10.51
N LYS A 56 -3.35 -2.22 -11.07
CA LYS A 56 -3.69 -3.60 -10.66
C LYS A 56 -2.68 -4.20 -9.69
N LEU A 57 -1.42 -3.80 -9.79
CA LEU A 57 -0.36 -4.32 -8.92
C LEU A 57 -0.37 -3.50 -7.63
N ASN A 58 -0.56 -4.21 -6.52
CA ASN A 58 -0.46 -3.64 -5.19
C ASN A 58 0.81 -4.16 -4.51
N ASP A 59 1.33 -3.39 -3.56
CA ASP A 59 2.44 -3.84 -2.73
C ASP A 59 2.10 -5.14 -2.00
N TRP A 60 3.13 -5.98 -1.84
CA TRP A 60 2.95 -7.24 -1.15
C TRP A 60 2.91 -7.03 0.37
N CYS A 61 1.71 -7.07 0.94
CA CYS A 61 1.57 -7.11 2.40
C CYS A 61 2.08 -8.46 2.92
N ILE A 62 3.28 -8.47 3.51
CA ILE A 62 3.93 -9.67 4.08
C ILE A 62 3.65 -9.86 5.57
N SER A 63 3.40 -8.78 6.32
CA SER A 63 3.22 -8.81 7.77
C SER A 63 1.92 -9.53 8.16
N ARG A 64 1.95 -10.32 9.24
CA ARG A 64 0.79 -11.09 9.72
C ARG A 64 0.68 -10.99 11.24
N GLN A 65 -0.53 -10.85 11.76
CA GLN A 65 -0.85 -10.88 13.19
C GLN A 65 -1.03 -12.35 13.64
N ARG A 66 0.02 -13.17 13.46
CA ARG A 66 0.02 -14.61 13.79
C ARG A 66 1.29 -14.96 14.56
N TYR A 67 1.19 -15.94 15.45
CA TYR A 67 2.36 -16.47 16.17
C TYR A 67 3.25 -17.34 15.26
N TRP A 68 2.64 -18.24 14.49
CA TRP A 68 3.39 -19.24 13.71
C TRP A 68 3.87 -18.67 12.37
N GLY A 69 4.98 -17.94 12.42
CA GLY A 69 5.65 -17.35 11.26
C GLY A 69 7.01 -16.78 11.63
N THR A 70 7.82 -16.41 10.64
CA THR A 70 9.15 -15.84 10.86
C THR A 70 9.04 -14.43 11.47
N PRO A 71 9.68 -14.15 12.62
CA PRO A 71 9.77 -12.80 13.15
C PRO A 71 10.38 -11.83 12.15
N ILE A 72 9.77 -10.64 12.01
CA ILE A 72 10.31 -9.57 11.15
C ILE A 72 11.50 -8.92 11.89
N PRO A 73 12.70 -8.87 11.30
CA PRO A 73 13.91 -8.42 11.98
C PRO A 73 14.04 -6.89 12.02
N ILE A 74 13.04 -6.24 12.60
CA ILE A 74 12.97 -4.79 12.78
C ILE A 74 12.70 -4.49 14.25
N ILE A 75 13.56 -3.66 14.84
CA ILE A 75 13.41 -3.09 16.16
C ILE A 75 12.79 -1.69 16.01
N HIS A 76 11.77 -1.39 16.81
CA HIS A 76 11.18 -0.06 16.87
C HIS A 76 11.79 0.72 18.04
N CYS A 77 12.64 1.71 17.74
CA CYS A 77 13.25 2.59 18.72
C CYS A 77 12.51 3.94 18.77
N ASN A 78 12.23 4.44 19.98
CA ASN A 78 11.53 5.72 20.17
C ASN A 78 12.33 6.94 19.68
N HIS A 79 13.66 6.82 19.57
CA HIS A 79 14.53 7.90 19.09
C HIS A 79 14.91 7.74 17.62
N CYS A 80 15.26 6.53 17.18
CA CYS A 80 15.77 6.28 15.81
C CYS A 80 14.70 5.84 14.80
N GLY A 81 13.50 5.47 15.26
CA GLY A 81 12.47 4.84 14.43
C GLY A 81 12.73 3.34 14.18
N PRO A 82 12.27 2.78 13.03
CA PRO A 82 12.50 1.38 12.68
C PRO A 82 13.96 1.15 12.28
N VAL A 83 14.63 0.23 12.96
CA VAL A 83 16.02 -0.15 12.70
C VAL A 83 16.14 -1.66 12.49
N PRO A 84 16.95 -2.13 11.54
CA PRO A 84 17.13 -3.55 11.30
C PRO A 84 17.92 -4.21 12.43
N VAL A 85 17.60 -5.46 12.72
CA VAL A 85 18.43 -6.30 13.60
C VAL A 85 19.77 -6.59 12.91
N PRO A 86 20.92 -6.47 13.62
CA PRO A 86 22.23 -6.81 13.07
C PRO A 86 22.31 -8.24 12.51
N MET A 87 23.05 -8.42 11.41
CA MET A 87 23.13 -9.72 10.71
C MET A 87 23.67 -10.85 11.59
N ASN A 88 24.58 -10.54 12.52
CA ASN A 88 25.17 -11.47 13.48
C ASN A 88 24.22 -11.87 14.62
N GLU A 89 23.10 -11.16 14.80
CA GLU A 89 22.06 -11.49 15.79
C GLU A 89 20.91 -12.32 15.19
N LEU A 90 20.96 -12.59 13.89
CA LEU A 90 20.02 -13.49 13.22
C LEU A 90 20.41 -14.97 13.47
N PRO A 91 19.43 -15.89 13.58
CA PRO A 91 18.00 -15.68 13.46
C PRO A 91 17.33 -15.24 14.77
N ILE A 92 16.31 -14.39 14.67
CA ILE A 92 15.42 -14.08 15.79
C ILE A 92 14.49 -15.26 16.00
N ARG A 93 14.63 -15.94 17.14
CA ARG A 93 13.84 -17.13 17.48
C ARG A 93 12.49 -16.73 18.06
N LEU A 94 11.43 -17.46 17.70
CA LEU A 94 10.12 -17.28 18.30
C LEU A 94 10.17 -17.61 19.81
N PRO A 95 9.48 -16.84 20.67
CA PRO A 95 9.43 -17.12 22.10
C PRO A 95 8.49 -18.30 22.37
N SER A 96 8.80 -19.12 23.38
CA SER A 96 7.85 -20.14 23.85
C SER A 96 6.67 -19.43 24.55
N LEU A 97 5.45 -19.70 24.10
CA LEU A 97 4.22 -19.16 24.68
C LEU A 97 3.28 -20.30 25.07
N GLU A 98 2.82 -20.32 26.32
CA GLU A 98 1.89 -21.35 26.81
C GLU A 98 0.47 -21.16 26.24
N ASN A 99 0.04 -19.91 26.01
CA ASN A 99 -1.34 -19.55 25.64
C ASN A 99 -1.46 -18.93 24.22
N ILE A 100 -0.86 -19.57 23.20
CA ILE A 100 -0.87 -19.10 21.79
C ILE A 100 -2.31 -18.90 21.24
N LYS A 101 -3.27 -19.70 21.71
CA LYS A 101 -4.64 -19.78 21.18
C LYS A 101 -5.54 -18.57 21.53
N SER A 102 -5.24 -17.84 22.61
CA SER A 102 -6.15 -16.82 23.17
C SER A 102 -6.23 -15.53 22.32
N SER A 103 -5.14 -15.18 21.64
CA SER A 103 -4.96 -13.95 20.87
C SER A 103 -5.69 -13.90 19.52
N SER A 104 -6.25 -15.02 19.05
CA SER A 104 -6.99 -15.07 17.78
C SER A 104 -8.26 -14.20 17.79
N LYS A 105 -8.85 -13.95 18.97
CA LYS A 105 -10.13 -13.22 19.09
C LYS A 105 -9.99 -11.69 19.10
N THR A 106 -8.80 -11.14 19.37
CA THR A 106 -8.58 -9.70 19.52
C THR A 106 -8.02 -9.01 18.27
N GLY A 107 -7.56 -9.79 17.28
CA GLY A 107 -6.88 -9.26 16.08
C GLY A 107 -5.44 -8.79 16.32
N ILE A 108 -4.93 -8.91 17.56
CA ILE A 108 -3.58 -8.49 17.95
C ILE A 108 -2.64 -9.70 17.85
N SER A 109 -1.38 -9.46 17.45
CA SER A 109 -0.37 -10.52 17.40
C SER A 109 -0.20 -11.18 18.78
N PRO A 110 -0.19 -12.53 18.87
CA PRO A 110 0.10 -13.24 20.11
C PRO A 110 1.43 -12.83 20.77
N LEU A 111 2.40 -12.40 19.96
CA LEU A 111 3.72 -11.95 20.40
C LEU A 111 3.66 -10.64 21.21
N ALA A 112 2.58 -9.86 21.13
CA ALA A 112 2.43 -8.63 21.91
C ALA A 112 2.42 -8.90 23.43
N ASN A 113 2.01 -10.11 23.84
CA ASN A 113 2.00 -10.54 25.24
C ASN A 113 3.37 -11.08 25.71
N ALA A 114 4.32 -11.29 24.79
CA ALA A 114 5.67 -11.78 25.09
C ALA A 114 6.56 -10.60 25.51
N HIS A 115 6.26 -9.98 26.65
CA HIS A 115 6.90 -8.72 27.10
C HIS A 115 8.42 -8.77 27.14
N ASP A 116 9.00 -9.90 27.51
CA ASP A 116 10.46 -10.07 27.58
C ASP A 116 11.10 -10.24 26.20
N TRP A 117 10.34 -10.78 25.23
CA TRP A 117 10.82 -11.00 23.87
C TRP A 117 10.73 -9.75 22.99
N ILE A 118 9.69 -8.92 23.17
CA ILE A 118 9.51 -7.68 22.40
C ILE A 118 10.43 -6.54 22.85
N LYS A 119 10.99 -6.62 24.07
CA LYS A 119 11.90 -5.62 24.63
C LYS A 119 13.34 -5.96 24.25
N THR A 120 14.01 -5.03 23.60
CA THR A 120 15.43 -5.15 23.27
C THR A 120 16.08 -3.76 23.22
N GLN A 121 17.40 -3.72 23.10
CA GLN A 121 18.17 -2.48 22.96
C GLN A 121 18.24 -2.05 21.50
N CYS A 122 18.34 -0.75 21.27
CA CYS A 122 18.58 -0.21 19.94
C CYS A 122 20.03 -0.51 19.50
N PRO A 123 20.27 -1.13 18.33
CA PRO A 123 21.62 -1.38 17.83
C PRO A 123 22.32 -0.13 17.27
N LYS A 124 21.61 1.01 17.20
CA LYS A 124 22.13 2.31 16.79
C LYS A 124 22.21 3.26 17.97
#